data_AF-A0A544YUD5-F1
#
_entry.id   AF-A0A544YUD5-F1
#
_cell.length_a   1.000
_cell.length_b   1.000
_cell.length_c   1.000
_cell.angle_alpha   90.00
_cell.angle_beta   90.00
_cell.angle_gamma   90.00
#
_symmetry.space_group_name_H-M   'P 1'
#
loop_
_entity.id
_entity.type
_entity.pdbx_description
1 polymer ?
#
loop_
_entity_poly.entity_id
_entity_poly.type
_entity_poly.pdbx_seq_one_letter_code
_entity_poly.pdbx_strand_id
1 'polypeptide(L)'
;MMFRRVAGKAAEPPVEPVAWTDVWEFVVSTVERPETPKRRTATRGARAIRVPRGGKSDRVFAPCAYVASRQLTGLPAAPDLTLFEDAAQQRLLCYIAPAQEVDGERHHVVHDGQGQVIGAVKRIPPKRPFRHTWRIEQPGHPEITGAQRMG
;
A
#
# COMPACT_ATOMS: atom_id res chain seq x y z
N MET A 1 -43.23 -28.00 -8.42
CA MET A 1 -41.77 -28.00 -8.18
C MET A 1 -41.42 -26.78 -7.33
N MET A 2 -41.05 -26.99 -6.07
CA MET A 2 -40.67 -25.92 -5.13
C MET A 2 -39.17 -25.63 -5.25
N PHE A 3 -38.79 -24.41 -5.63
CA PHE A 3 -37.40 -23.96 -5.51
C PHE A 3 -37.14 -23.57 -4.04
N ARG A 4 -36.33 -24.38 -3.34
CA ARG A 4 -35.75 -23.98 -2.05
C ARG A 4 -34.78 -22.81 -2.29
N ARG A 5 -35.12 -21.62 -1.81
CA ARG A 5 -34.14 -20.53 -1.61
C ARG A 5 -33.10 -21.03 -0.60
N VAL A 6 -31.87 -21.19 -1.04
CA VAL A 6 -30.72 -21.31 -0.13
C VAL A 6 -30.54 -19.94 0.50
N ALA A 7 -30.72 -19.85 1.83
CA ALA A 7 -30.39 -18.65 2.58
C ALA A 7 -28.91 -18.32 2.36
N GLY A 8 -28.63 -17.17 1.75
CA GLY A 8 -27.26 -16.71 1.56
C GLY A 8 -26.57 -16.57 2.91
N LYS A 9 -25.33 -17.08 3.02
CA LYS A 9 -24.46 -16.77 4.17
C LYS A 9 -24.42 -15.25 4.30
N ALA A 10 -24.74 -14.74 5.49
CA ALA A 10 -24.55 -13.33 5.81
C ALA A 10 -23.12 -12.93 5.44
N ALA A 11 -22.97 -11.81 4.74
CA ALA A 11 -21.65 -11.29 4.37
C ALA A 11 -20.82 -11.09 5.65
N GLU A 12 -19.60 -11.62 5.67
CA GLU A 12 -18.67 -11.42 6.78
C GLU A 12 -18.39 -9.91 6.89
N PRO A 13 -18.37 -9.32 8.11
CA PRO A 13 -18.24 -7.87 8.25
C PRO A 13 -16.92 -7.36 7.63
N PRO A 14 -16.89 -6.10 7.14
CA PRO A 14 -15.68 -5.47 6.64
C PRO A 14 -14.53 -5.57 7.64
N VAL A 15 -13.29 -5.65 7.14
CA VAL A 15 -12.13 -5.58 8.03
C VAL A 15 -11.92 -4.14 8.46
N GLU A 16 -11.89 -3.91 9.76
CA GLU A 16 -11.62 -2.58 10.31
C GLU A 16 -10.20 -2.09 9.95
N PRO A 17 -10.05 -0.83 9.51
CA PRO A 17 -8.74 -0.25 9.24
C PRO A 17 -7.85 -0.16 10.48
N VAL A 18 -6.54 -0.17 10.26
CA VAL A 18 -5.51 -0.04 11.29
C VAL A 18 -4.76 1.29 11.10
N ALA A 19 -4.47 1.98 12.21
CA ALA A 19 -3.64 3.18 12.19
C ALA A 19 -2.21 2.86 11.70
N TRP A 20 -1.69 3.68 10.79
CA TRP A 20 -0.41 3.42 10.14
C TRP A 20 0.81 3.59 11.05
N THR A 21 0.70 4.34 12.15
CA THR A 21 1.81 4.68 13.06
C THR A 21 2.46 3.47 13.73
N ASP A 22 1.71 2.36 13.88
CA ASP A 22 2.17 1.15 14.56
C ASP A 22 2.54 0.02 13.59
N VAL A 23 2.58 0.31 12.29
CA VAL A 23 2.77 -0.70 11.24
C VAL A 23 4.24 -0.91 10.94
N TRP A 24 4.72 -2.14 11.12
CA TRP A 24 6.08 -2.57 10.78
C TRP A 24 6.13 -3.72 9.76
N GLU A 25 5.02 -4.45 9.59
CA GLU A 25 4.85 -5.50 8.58
C GLU A 25 3.60 -5.18 7.75
N PHE A 26 3.74 -5.25 6.42
CA PHE A 26 2.61 -5.03 5.51
C PHE A 26 2.75 -5.80 4.21
N VAL A 27 1.63 -5.92 3.49
CA VAL A 27 1.54 -6.41 2.13
C VAL A 27 0.65 -5.50 1.29
N VAL A 28 0.94 -5.33 0.01
CA VAL A 28 0.03 -4.62 -0.91
C VAL A 28 -0.82 -5.64 -1.65
N SER A 29 -2.12 -5.72 -1.34
CA SER A 29 -2.99 -6.79 -1.84
C SER A 29 -4.47 -6.41 -1.88
N THR A 30 -5.25 -7.16 -2.65
CA THR A 30 -6.73 -7.15 -2.59
C THR A 30 -7.27 -8.17 -1.58
N VAL A 31 -6.45 -9.09 -1.06
CA VAL A 31 -6.90 -10.13 -0.13
C VAL A 31 -7.09 -9.55 1.27
N GLU A 32 -8.31 -9.63 1.79
CA GLU A 32 -8.64 -9.29 3.18
C GLU A 32 -8.48 -10.49 4.11
N ARG A 33 -8.84 -11.66 3.59
CA ARG A 33 -8.99 -12.88 4.35
C ARG A 33 -8.46 -14.00 3.48
N PRO A 34 -7.28 -14.57 3.77
CA PRO A 34 -6.75 -15.67 2.99
C PRO A 34 -7.60 -16.93 3.21
N GLU A 35 -7.39 -17.91 2.33
CA GLU A 35 -7.86 -19.27 2.57
C GLU A 35 -7.13 -19.87 3.78
N THR A 36 -7.90 -20.52 4.64
CA THR A 36 -7.40 -21.24 5.82
C THR A 36 -8.19 -22.54 5.97
N PRO A 37 -7.74 -23.50 6.81
CA PRO A 37 -8.55 -24.68 7.10
C PRO A 37 -9.97 -24.36 7.60
N LYS A 38 -10.17 -23.21 8.27
CA LYS A 38 -11.47 -22.71 8.72
C LYS A 38 -12.21 -21.89 7.66
N ARG A 39 -11.52 -21.40 6.62
CA ARG A 39 -12.07 -20.55 5.55
C ARG A 39 -11.66 -21.09 4.17
N ARG A 40 -12.59 -21.80 3.51
CA ARG A 40 -12.35 -22.45 2.21
C ARG A 40 -12.23 -21.50 1.00
N THR A 41 -12.49 -20.21 1.17
CA THR A 41 -12.44 -19.23 0.08
C THR A 41 -11.89 -17.91 0.59
N ALA A 42 -10.93 -17.34 -0.12
CA ALA A 42 -10.41 -16.03 0.22
C ALA A 42 -11.46 -14.93 0.00
N THR A 43 -11.54 -13.96 0.93
CA THR A 43 -12.30 -12.73 0.70
C THR A 43 -11.37 -11.66 0.17
N ARG A 44 -11.84 -10.93 -0.84
CA ARG A 44 -11.12 -9.82 -1.46
C ARG A 44 -11.89 -8.52 -1.27
N GLY A 45 -11.16 -7.42 -1.14
CA GLY A 45 -11.67 -6.06 -1.13
C GLY A 45 -10.81 -5.14 -2.02
N ALA A 46 -10.87 -3.84 -1.74
CA ALA A 46 -10.06 -2.84 -2.44
C ALA A 46 -8.55 -3.14 -2.34
N ARG A 47 -7.77 -2.71 -3.33
CA ARG A 47 -6.31 -2.83 -3.28
C ARG A 47 -5.79 -1.88 -2.20
N ALA A 48 -5.05 -2.40 -1.24
CA ALA A 48 -4.61 -1.65 -0.06
C ALA A 48 -3.23 -2.10 0.40
N ILE A 49 -2.55 -1.21 1.13
CA ILE A 49 -1.50 -1.59 2.07
C ILE A 49 -2.20 -2.23 3.26
N ARG A 50 -1.87 -3.48 3.54
CA ARG A 50 -2.57 -4.30 4.52
C ARG A 50 -1.61 -4.88 5.54
N VAL A 51 -2.06 -4.88 6.79
CA VAL A 51 -1.33 -5.35 7.96
C VAL A 51 -1.84 -6.75 8.31
N PRO A 52 -0.96 -7.77 8.37
CA PRO A 52 -1.33 -9.09 8.85
C PRO A 52 -1.77 -9.02 10.34
N ARG A 53 -2.93 -9.58 10.66
CA ARG A 53 -3.49 -9.68 12.01
C ARG A 53 -4.05 -11.08 12.26
N GLY A 54 -4.17 -11.46 13.53
CA GLY A 54 -4.64 -12.79 13.93
C GLY A 54 -3.61 -13.90 13.73
N GLY A 55 -3.96 -15.13 14.13
CA GLY A 55 -3.14 -16.32 13.98
C GLY A 55 -3.28 -16.98 12.61
N LYS A 56 -2.73 -18.20 12.44
CA LYS A 56 -2.75 -18.92 11.16
C LYS A 56 -4.17 -19.30 10.69
N SER A 57 -5.09 -19.58 11.62
CA SER A 57 -6.43 -20.11 11.30
C SER A 57 -7.48 -19.03 11.11
N ASP A 58 -7.23 -17.83 11.62
CA ASP A 58 -8.11 -16.66 11.67
C ASP A 58 -7.42 -15.42 11.08
N ARG A 59 -6.38 -15.62 10.26
CA ARG A 59 -5.61 -14.54 9.64
C ARG A 59 -6.54 -13.58 8.90
N VAL A 60 -6.27 -12.29 9.09
CA VAL A 60 -6.90 -11.18 8.38
C VAL A 60 -5.80 -10.20 7.96
N PHE A 61 -5.97 -9.56 6.81
CA PHE A 61 -5.11 -8.51 6.27
C PHE A 61 -5.87 -7.19 6.31
N ALA A 62 -5.76 -6.49 7.45
CA ALA A 62 -6.48 -5.25 7.71
C ALA A 62 -5.86 -4.08 6.95
N PRO A 63 -6.66 -3.24 6.26
CA PRO A 63 -6.12 -2.13 5.49
C PRO A 63 -5.59 -1.03 6.42
N CYS A 64 -4.47 -0.40 6.08
CA CYS A 64 -4.00 0.84 6.73
C CYS A 64 -4.00 2.04 5.78
N ALA A 65 -3.92 1.79 4.47
CA ALA A 65 -4.11 2.79 3.41
C ALA A 65 -4.56 2.08 2.11
N TYR A 66 -5.29 2.78 1.26
CA TYR A 66 -5.86 2.23 0.02
C TYR A 66 -5.10 2.75 -1.18
N VAL A 67 -4.79 1.88 -2.14
CA VAL A 67 -4.13 2.27 -3.38
C VAL A 67 -5.19 2.72 -4.38
N ALA A 68 -4.92 3.80 -5.11
CA ALA A 68 -5.85 4.28 -6.13
C ALA A 68 -6.19 3.18 -7.15
N SER A 69 -7.47 3.05 -7.48
CA SER A 69 -7.92 2.04 -8.45
C SER A 69 -7.86 2.51 -9.90
N ARG A 70 -7.69 3.82 -10.12
CA ARG A 70 -7.67 4.46 -11.43
C ARG A 70 -6.84 5.75 -11.42
N GLN A 71 -6.53 6.25 -12.61
CA GLN A 71 -5.91 7.56 -12.77
C GLN A 71 -6.86 8.65 -12.28
N LEU A 72 -6.34 9.58 -11.48
CA LEU A 72 -7.07 10.72 -10.97
C LEU A 72 -6.78 11.93 -11.86
N THR A 73 -7.82 12.61 -12.31
CA THR A 73 -7.69 13.84 -13.08
C THR A 73 -7.06 14.92 -12.21
N GLY A 74 -6.04 15.61 -12.74
CA GLY A 74 -5.36 16.69 -12.03
C GLY A 74 -4.24 16.26 -11.08
N LEU A 75 -4.04 14.95 -10.85
CA LEU A 75 -2.88 14.45 -10.14
C LEU A 75 -1.83 13.89 -11.11
N PRO A 76 -0.55 14.29 -11.00
CA PRO A 76 0.51 13.83 -11.91
C PRO A 76 1.01 12.41 -11.59
N ALA A 77 0.46 11.74 -10.57
CA ALA A 77 0.91 10.44 -10.12
C ALA A 77 0.16 9.29 -10.80
N ALA A 78 0.87 8.16 -10.99
CA ALA A 78 0.24 6.91 -11.40
C ALA A 78 -0.63 6.32 -10.26
N PRO A 79 -1.63 5.48 -10.58
CA PRO A 79 -2.57 4.99 -9.56
C PRO A 79 -1.90 4.12 -8.49
N ASP A 80 -0.91 3.32 -8.87
CA ASP A 80 -0.14 2.47 -7.99
C ASP A 80 0.81 3.24 -7.05
N LEU A 81 1.00 4.53 -7.32
CA LEU A 81 1.81 5.47 -6.56
C LEU A 81 0.96 6.51 -5.80
N THR A 82 -0.34 6.27 -5.67
CA THR A 82 -1.28 7.18 -4.99
C THR A 82 -2.03 6.42 -3.89
N LEU A 83 -2.06 7.00 -2.68
CA LEU A 83 -2.65 6.38 -1.49
C LEU A 83 -3.79 7.23 -0.90
N PHE A 84 -4.79 6.56 -0.36
CA PHE A 84 -5.97 7.12 0.29
C PHE A 84 -6.16 6.57 1.70
N GLU A 85 -6.81 7.35 2.56
CA GLU A 85 -7.17 6.92 3.92
C GLU A 85 -8.40 6.01 3.94
N ASP A 86 -9.25 6.06 2.91
CA ASP A 86 -10.52 5.33 2.85
C ASP A 86 -10.71 4.52 1.56
N ALA A 87 -11.54 3.49 1.66
CA ALA A 87 -11.85 2.60 0.55
C ALA A 87 -12.63 3.27 -0.58
N ALA A 88 -13.35 4.36 -0.28
CA ALA A 88 -14.11 5.13 -1.26
C ALA A 88 -13.20 6.07 -2.08
N GLN A 89 -11.91 6.17 -1.74
CA GLN A 89 -10.92 7.03 -2.37
C GLN A 89 -11.33 8.51 -2.35
N GLN A 90 -11.83 8.97 -1.21
CA GLN A 90 -12.28 10.36 -1.01
C GLN A 90 -11.24 11.22 -0.31
N ARG A 91 -10.42 10.65 0.57
CA ARG A 91 -9.41 11.36 1.35
C ARG A 91 -8.02 10.93 0.91
N LEU A 92 -7.41 11.76 0.07
CA LEU A 92 -6.04 11.55 -0.43
C LEU A 92 -5.07 11.63 0.76
N LEU A 93 -4.26 10.58 0.93
CA LEU A 93 -3.23 10.52 1.97
C LEU A 93 -1.93 11.11 1.44
N CYS A 94 -1.42 10.56 0.34
CA CYS A 94 -0.21 11.01 -0.32
C CYS A 94 -0.12 10.47 -1.74
N TYR A 95 0.77 11.04 -2.55
CA TYR A 95 1.13 10.52 -3.86
C TYR A 95 2.60 10.72 -4.18
N ILE A 96 3.12 9.90 -5.10
CA ILE A 96 4.49 10.00 -5.57
C ILE A 96 4.48 10.53 -7.00
N ALA A 97 5.17 11.65 -7.22
CA ALA A 97 5.31 12.26 -8.54
C ALA A 97 6.14 11.36 -9.48
N PRO A 98 6.01 11.53 -10.81
CA PRO A 98 6.87 10.87 -11.78
C PRO A 98 8.35 11.10 -11.45
N ALA A 99 9.16 10.06 -11.69
CA ALA A 99 10.59 10.12 -11.42
C ALA A 99 11.25 11.22 -12.24
N GLN A 100 12.15 11.97 -11.60
CA GLN A 100 13.04 12.92 -12.25
C GLN A 100 14.47 12.36 -12.19
N GLU A 101 15.23 12.50 -13.27
CA GLU A 101 16.66 12.18 -13.24
C GLU A 101 17.46 13.41 -12.81
N VAL A 102 18.19 13.28 -11.71
CA VAL A 102 19.04 14.33 -11.14
C VAL A 102 20.40 13.70 -10.88
N ASP A 103 21.45 14.21 -11.52
CA ASP A 103 22.84 13.72 -11.37
C ASP A 103 23.00 12.20 -11.58
N GLY A 104 22.18 11.62 -12.46
CA GLY A 104 22.16 10.17 -12.77
C GLY A 104 21.42 9.32 -11.73
N GLU A 105 20.79 9.93 -10.73
CA GLU A 105 19.91 9.28 -9.77
C GLU A 105 18.44 9.50 -10.14
N ARG A 106 17.58 8.52 -9.83
CA ARG A 106 16.13 8.69 -10.01
C ARG A 106 15.49 9.17 -8.73
N HIS A 107 14.89 10.35 -8.77
CA HIS A 107 14.29 11.02 -7.63
C HIS A 107 12.76 10.98 -7.78
N HIS A 108 12.10 10.48 -6.75
CA HIS A 108 10.65 10.40 -6.66
C HIS A 108 10.19 11.33 -5.54
N VAL A 109 9.59 12.47 -5.89
CA VAL A 109 9.07 13.42 -4.88
C VAL A 109 7.76 12.90 -4.32
N VAL A 110 7.59 12.95 -3.00
CA VAL A 110 6.39 12.53 -2.30
C VAL A 110 5.63 13.76 -1.83
N HIS A 111 4.33 13.81 -2.12
CA HIS A 111 3.43 14.88 -1.74
C HIS A 111 2.34 14.38 -0.78
N ASP A 112 1.89 15.23 0.13
CA ASP A 112 0.71 14.97 0.97
C ASP A 112 -0.62 15.15 0.20
N GLY A 113 -1.74 14.98 0.90
CA GLY A 113 -3.09 15.16 0.36
C GLY A 113 -3.41 16.59 -0.10
N GLN A 114 -2.61 17.57 0.32
CA GLN A 114 -2.72 18.99 -0.03
C GLN A 114 -1.74 19.38 -1.15
N GLY A 115 -0.93 18.43 -1.63
CA GLY A 115 0.07 18.65 -2.68
C GLY A 115 1.40 19.23 -2.17
N GLN A 116 1.58 19.40 -0.86
CA GLN A 116 2.83 19.87 -0.28
C GLN A 116 3.87 18.74 -0.28
N VAL A 117 5.13 19.10 -0.52
CA VAL A 117 6.23 18.12 -0.51
C VAL A 117 6.52 17.68 0.92
N ILE A 118 6.47 16.37 1.16
CA ILE A 118 6.75 15.74 2.46
C ILE A 118 8.00 14.87 2.45
N GLY A 119 8.70 14.78 1.32
CA GLY A 119 9.95 14.04 1.21
C GLY A 119 10.27 13.59 -0.20
N ALA A 120 11.30 12.77 -0.33
CA ALA A 120 11.71 12.18 -1.59
C ALA A 120 12.25 10.76 -1.41
N VAL A 121 12.04 9.90 -2.39
CA VAL A 121 12.65 8.58 -2.50
C VAL A 121 13.63 8.60 -3.67
N LYS A 122 14.91 8.38 -3.40
CA LYS A 122 15.99 8.39 -4.39
C LYS A 122 16.44 6.97 -4.66
N ARG A 123 16.51 6.58 -5.93
CA ARG A 123 17.15 5.34 -6.37
C ARG A 123 18.56 5.67 -6.85
N ILE A 124 19.54 5.07 -6.20
CA ILE A 124 20.93 5.24 -6.58
C ILE A 124 21.31 4.09 -7.52
N PRO A 125 21.83 4.39 -8.72
CA PRO A 125 22.39 3.37 -9.58
C PRO A 125 23.61 2.72 -8.93
N PRO A 126 23.89 1.45 -9.22
CA PRO A 126 24.98 0.75 -8.57
C PRO A 126 26.32 1.26 -9.14
N LYS A 127 27.23 1.69 -8.28
CA LYS A 127 28.65 1.85 -8.65
C LYS A 127 29.37 0.57 -8.22
N ARG A 128 29.90 -0.22 -9.15
CA ARG A 128 30.54 -1.51 -8.83
C ARG A 128 31.62 -1.34 -7.74
N PRO A 129 31.70 -2.23 -6.74
CA PRO A 129 30.94 -3.46 -6.54
C PRO A 129 29.61 -3.31 -5.75
N PHE A 130 29.12 -2.08 -5.54
CA PHE A 130 27.99 -1.77 -4.66
C PHE A 130 26.61 -2.02 -5.31
N ARG A 131 25.62 -2.33 -4.46
CA ARG A 131 24.23 -2.65 -4.85
C ARG A 131 23.43 -1.37 -5.16
N HIS A 132 22.30 -1.55 -5.83
CA HIS A 132 21.26 -0.53 -5.82
C HIS A 132 20.84 -0.24 -4.38
N THR A 133 20.96 1.02 -3.99
CA THR A 133 20.45 1.52 -2.73
C THR A 133 19.31 2.49 -3.00
N TRP A 134 18.42 2.57 -2.03
CA TRP A 134 17.39 3.59 -1.98
C TRP A 134 17.69 4.50 -0.81
N ARG A 135 17.44 5.80 -0.98
CA ARG A 135 17.47 6.78 0.11
C ARG A 135 16.09 7.39 0.23
N ILE A 136 15.67 7.63 1.47
CA ILE A 136 14.41 8.29 1.78
C ILE A 136 14.75 9.53 2.59
N GLU A 137 14.39 10.68 2.03
CA GLU A 137 14.52 11.97 2.67
C GLU A 137 13.17 12.39 3.25
N GLN A 138 13.20 12.86 4.49
CA GLN A 138 12.04 13.34 5.23
C GLN A 138 12.42 14.67 5.89
N PRO A 139 11.63 15.75 5.73
CA PRO A 139 11.90 17.02 6.37
C PRO A 139 12.03 16.86 7.90
N GLY A 140 13.12 17.36 8.48
CA GLY A 140 13.36 17.32 9.92
C GLY A 140 13.83 15.97 10.47
N HIS A 141 14.06 14.95 9.63
CA HIS A 141 14.55 13.64 10.06
C HIS A 141 15.83 13.25 9.32
N PRO A 142 16.70 12.41 9.94
CA PRO A 142 17.84 11.84 9.25
C PRO A 142 17.42 11.03 8.03
N GLU A 143 18.24 11.07 6.98
CA GLU A 143 18.04 10.26 5.79
C GLU A 143 18.05 8.75 6.13
N ILE A 144 17.10 8.01 5.56
CA ILE A 144 17.02 6.56 5.72
C ILE A 144 17.59 5.89 4.47
N THR A 145 18.59 5.02 4.63
CA THR A 145 19.15 4.23 3.52
C THR A 145 18.64 2.79 3.57
N GLY A 146 18.07 2.32 2.44
CA GLY A 146 17.70 0.94 2.21
C GLY A 146 18.67 0.25 1.25
N ALA A 147 19.01 -1.01 1.54
CA ALA A 147 19.77 -1.87 0.63
C ALA A 147 18.87 -3.01 0.12
N GLN A 148 18.89 -3.26 -1.19
CA GLN A 148 18.19 -4.41 -1.74
C GLN A 148 18.91 -5.71 -1.33
N ARG A 149 18.21 -6.62 -0.63
CA ARG A 149 18.68 -8.00 -0.39
C ARG A 149 18.39 -8.83 -1.65
N MET A 150 19.33 -9.68 -2.06
CA MET A 150 19.08 -10.67 -3.13
C MET A 150 18.04 -11.68 -2.62
N GLY A 151 17.05 -11.98 -3.46
CA GLY A 151 16.33 -13.25 -3.42
C GLY A 151 17.09 -14.30 -4.21
#